data_AF-A0A1I5P139-F1
#
_entry.id   AF-A0A1I5P139-F1
#
_cell.length_a   1.000
_cell.length_b   1.000
_cell.length_c   1.000
_cell.angle_alpha   90.00
_cell.angle_beta   90.00
_cell.angle_gamma   90.00
#
_symmetry.space_group_name_H-M   'P 1'
#
loop_
_entity.id
_entity.type
_entity.pdbx_description
1 polymer ?
#
loop_
_entity_poly.entity_id
_entity_poly.type
_entity_poly.pdbx_seq_one_letter_code
_entity_poly.pdbx_strand_id
1 'polypeptide(L)'
;MRELEKLLKDYENDINHWESDFGEGHLFLANREALIPFEKTKEVIELDKKALNVIEKDKSKGSDKLFLLKLRDIILNNINKKIDESSKVA
;
A
#
# COMPACT_ATOMS: atom_id res chain seq x y z
N MET A 1 -19.44 5.87 -1.55
CA MET A 1 -18.65 6.68 -0.60
C MET A 1 -18.24 5.88 0.64
N ARG A 2 -19.15 5.19 1.34
CA ARG A 2 -18.82 4.36 2.53
C ARG A 2 -17.75 3.27 2.30
N GLU A 3 -17.66 2.73 1.09
CA GLU A 3 -16.71 1.66 0.75
C GLU A 3 -15.27 2.17 0.72
N LEU A 4 -14.98 3.27 0.01
CA LEU A 4 -13.64 3.87 -0.02
C LEU A 4 -13.17 4.29 1.38
N GLU A 5 -14.04 4.93 2.17
CA GLU A 5 -13.71 5.34 3.54
C GLU A 5 -13.34 4.13 4.43
N LYS A 6 -14.06 3.02 4.28
CA LYS A 6 -13.77 1.78 4.98
C LYS A 6 -12.40 1.22 4.54
N LEU A 7 -12.17 1.11 3.23
CA LEU A 7 -10.92 0.58 2.68
C LEU A 7 -9.71 1.42 3.08
N LEU A 8 -9.82 2.75 3.08
CA LEU A 8 -8.77 3.65 3.54
C LEU A 8 -8.47 3.44 5.02
N LYS A 9 -9.51 3.27 5.85
CA LYS A 9 -9.35 3.01 7.29
C LYS A 9 -8.69 1.66 7.56
N ASP A 10 -9.11 0.61 6.85
CA ASP A 10 -8.54 -0.73 7.00
C ASP A 10 -7.05 -0.72 6.59
N TYR A 11 -6.71 -0.09 5.46
CA TYR A 11 -5.33 0.07 5.03
C TYR A 11 -4.48 0.95 5.96
N GLU A 12 -5.04 2.04 6.50
CA GLU A 12 -4.36 2.87 7.50
C GLU A 12 -4.12 2.10 8.81
N ASN A 13 -5.07 1.25 9.21
CA ASN A 13 -4.89 0.39 10.37
C ASN A 13 -3.72 -0.58 10.16
N ASP A 14 -3.60 -1.20 8.98
CA ASP A 14 -2.48 -2.09 8.68
C ASP A 14 -1.14 -1.37 8.76
N ILE A 15 -1.07 -0.14 8.22
CA ILE A 15 0.15 0.71 8.27
C ILE A 15 0.54 1.02 9.72
N ASN A 16 -0.42 1.40 10.55
CA ASN A 16 -0.16 1.86 11.93
C ASN A 16 0.14 0.71 12.89
N HIS A 17 -0.41 -0.47 12.64
CA HIS A 17 -0.28 -1.65 13.51
C HIS A 17 0.68 -2.70 12.95
N TRP A 18 1.47 -2.35 11.93
CA TRP A 18 2.58 -3.17 11.49
C TRP A 18 3.69 -3.21 12.56
N GLU A 19 3.46 -3.96 13.61
CA GLU A 19 4.46 -4.34 14.61
C GLU A 19 5.01 -5.73 14.24
N SER A 20 6.32 -5.90 14.36
CA SER A 20 7.09 -7.03 13.82
C SER A 20 6.66 -8.42 14.28
N ASP A 21 5.77 -8.52 15.25
CA ASP A 21 5.50 -9.73 16.02
C ASP A 21 4.16 -10.41 15.70
N PHE A 22 3.27 -9.76 14.92
CA PHE A 22 1.98 -10.34 14.49
C PHE A 22 1.63 -10.02 13.02
N GLY A 23 2.64 -10.00 12.14
CA GLY A 23 2.50 -9.56 10.75
C GLY A 23 1.42 -10.30 9.94
N GLU A 24 0.26 -9.71 9.77
CA GLU A 24 -0.76 -10.16 8.81
C GLU A 24 -0.47 -9.58 7.42
N GLY A 25 0.74 -9.85 6.89
CA GLY A 25 1.19 -9.28 5.61
C GLY A 25 0.23 -9.57 4.45
N HIS A 26 -0.50 -10.68 4.53
CA HIS A 26 -1.56 -11.04 3.59
C HIS A 26 -2.79 -10.12 3.68
N LEU A 27 -3.20 -9.67 4.88
CA LEU A 27 -4.28 -8.68 5.04
C LEU A 27 -3.83 -7.30 4.57
N PHE A 28 -2.60 -6.91 4.91
CA PHE A 28 -2.03 -5.65 4.46
C PHE A 28 -2.00 -5.57 2.92
N LEU A 29 -1.60 -6.67 2.26
CA LEU A 29 -1.67 -6.79 0.82
C LEU A 29 -3.11 -6.73 0.30
N ALA A 30 -4.03 -7.51 0.88
CA ALA A 30 -5.42 -7.58 0.43
C ALA A 30 -6.15 -6.23 0.52
N ASN A 31 -5.96 -5.50 1.63
CA ASN A 31 -6.54 -4.18 1.83
C ASN A 31 -5.99 -3.16 0.82
N ARG A 32 -4.70 -3.26 0.45
CA ARG A 32 -4.15 -2.43 -0.63
C ARG A 32 -4.68 -2.82 -2.01
N GLU A 33 -4.82 -4.10 -2.31
CA GLU A 33 -5.38 -4.57 -3.59
C GLU A 33 -6.83 -4.09 -3.78
N ALA A 34 -7.63 -4.07 -2.71
CA ALA A 34 -8.98 -3.53 -2.74
C ALA A 34 -9.03 -2.03 -3.10
N LEU A 35 -7.94 -1.28 -2.89
CA LEU A 35 -7.81 0.14 -3.25
C LEU A 35 -7.36 0.38 -4.70
N ILE A 36 -7.08 -0.66 -5.51
CA ILE A 36 -6.68 -0.52 -6.93
C ILE A 36 -7.68 0.35 -7.73
N PRO A 37 -9.01 0.20 -7.61
CA PRO A 37 -9.96 1.07 -8.33
C PRO A 37 -9.86 2.55 -7.98
N PHE A 38 -9.23 2.88 -6.84
CA PHE A 38 -9.11 4.23 -6.30
C PHE A 38 -7.65 4.73 -6.28
N GLU A 39 -6.74 4.06 -6.98
CA GLU A 39 -5.29 4.27 -6.89
C GLU A 39 -4.81 5.68 -7.28
N LYS A 40 -5.67 6.44 -8.00
CA LYS A 40 -5.41 7.83 -8.41
C LYS A 40 -5.82 8.87 -7.38
N THR A 41 -6.58 8.49 -6.34
CA THR A 41 -7.03 9.39 -5.28
C THR A 41 -5.86 9.83 -4.39
N LYS A 42 -5.96 11.04 -3.82
CA LYS A 42 -4.85 11.63 -3.06
C LYS A 42 -4.58 10.84 -1.79
N GLU A 43 -5.65 10.39 -1.14
CA GLU A 43 -5.65 9.66 0.12
C GLU A 43 -4.92 8.33 -0.02
N VAL A 44 -5.21 7.55 -1.08
CA VAL A 44 -4.51 6.29 -1.35
C VAL A 44 -3.01 6.52 -1.57
N ILE A 45 -2.63 7.60 -2.27
CA ILE A 45 -1.23 7.93 -2.53
C ILE A 45 -0.49 8.34 -1.26
N GLU A 46 -1.15 9.09 -0.37
CA GLU A 46 -0.57 9.46 0.92
C GLU A 46 -0.35 8.23 1.81
N LEU A 47 -1.30 7.30 1.83
CA LEU A 47 -1.15 6.03 2.54
C LEU A 47 -0.07 5.14 1.91
N ASP A 48 0.02 5.08 0.58
CA ASP A 48 1.06 4.34 -0.15
C ASP A 48 2.48 4.81 0.24
N LYS A 49 2.68 6.12 0.40
CA LYS A 49 3.96 6.66 0.88
C LYS A 49 4.27 6.23 2.32
N LYS A 50 3.26 6.20 3.19
CA LYS A 50 3.43 5.71 4.57
C LYS A 50 3.76 4.21 4.58
N ALA A 51 3.05 3.42 3.79
CA ALA A 51 3.29 1.98 3.66
C ALA A 51 4.71 1.68 3.16
N LEU A 52 5.24 2.43 2.19
CA LEU A 52 6.64 2.28 1.75
C LEU A 52 7.64 2.49 2.90
N ASN A 53 7.44 3.51 3.73
CA ASN A 53 8.32 3.76 4.89
C ASN A 53 8.30 2.60 5.91
N VAL A 54 7.14 1.94 6.07
CA VAL A 54 7.00 0.76 6.92
C VAL A 54 7.77 -0.41 6.30
N ILE A 55 7.55 -0.69 5.02
CA ILE A 55 8.21 -1.79 4.29
C ILE A 55 9.73 -1.62 4.27
N GLU A 56 10.25 -0.41 4.11
CA GLU A 56 11.70 -0.14 4.11
C GLU A 56 12.38 -0.42 5.46
N LYS A 57 11.65 -0.22 6.55
CA LYS A 57 12.15 -0.44 7.93
C LYS A 57 11.85 -1.85 8.44
N ASP A 58 11.04 -2.61 7.71
CA ASP A 58 10.62 -3.94 8.09
C ASP A 58 11.80 -4.94 8.12
N LYS A 59 11.77 -5.83 9.12
CA LYS A 59 12.77 -6.89 9.33
C LYS A 59 12.15 -8.29 9.29
N SER A 60 10.89 -8.41 8.85
CA SER A 60 10.17 -9.68 8.77
C SER A 60 10.90 -10.67 7.85
N LYS A 61 10.63 -11.95 8.05
CA LYS A 61 11.21 -13.07 7.29
C LYS A 61 10.08 -14.00 6.84
N GLY A 62 10.38 -14.91 5.92
CA GLY A 62 9.40 -15.91 5.48
C GLY A 62 8.28 -15.30 4.63
N SER A 63 7.04 -15.72 4.88
CA SER A 63 5.85 -15.34 4.09
C SER A 63 5.53 -13.86 4.16
N ASP A 64 5.71 -13.21 5.31
CA ASP A 64 5.35 -11.80 5.49
C ASP A 64 6.22 -10.91 4.61
N LYS A 65 7.52 -11.22 4.53
CA LYS A 65 8.43 -10.58 3.59
C LYS A 65 7.98 -10.74 2.13
N LEU A 66 7.44 -11.90 1.75
CA LEU A 66 6.93 -12.10 0.39
C LEU A 66 5.70 -11.23 0.11
N PHE A 67 4.79 -11.09 1.07
CA PHE A 67 3.61 -10.23 0.92
C PHE A 67 3.99 -8.75 0.86
N LEU A 68 4.92 -8.30 1.70
CA LEU A 68 5.42 -6.92 1.68
C LEU A 68 6.14 -6.57 0.38
N LEU A 69 6.90 -7.50 -0.20
CA LEU A 69 7.54 -7.29 -1.50
C LEU A 69 6.49 -7.07 -2.61
N LYS A 70 5.42 -7.88 -2.61
CA LYS A 70 4.29 -7.69 -3.55
C LYS A 70 3.59 -6.36 -3.33
N LEU A 71 3.33 -6.00 -2.08
CA LEU A 71 2.72 -4.72 -1.69
C LEU A 71 3.57 -3.56 -2.21
N ARG A 72 4.88 -3.60 -1.99
CA ARG A 72 5.83 -2.60 -2.49
C ARG A 72 5.77 -2.47 -4.00
N ASP A 73 5.77 -3.59 -4.72
CA ASP A 73 5.77 -3.59 -6.18
C ASP A 73 4.46 -3.01 -6.75
N ILE A 74 3.31 -3.27 -6.12
CA ILE A 74 2.02 -2.63 -6.48
C ILE A 74 2.12 -1.11 -6.31
N ILE A 75 2.62 -0.65 -5.15
CA ILE A 75 2.73 0.78 -4.84
C ILE A 75 3.67 1.49 -5.82
N LEU A 76 4.86 0.93 -6.05
CA LEU A 76 5.84 1.51 -6.97
C LEU A 76 5.31 1.56 -8.41
N ASN A 77 4.61 0.51 -8.86
CA ASN A 77 3.98 0.50 -10.17
C ASN A 77 2.91 1.58 -10.31
N ASN A 78 2.08 1.79 -9.28
CA ASN A 78 1.08 2.87 -9.29
C ASN A 78 1.75 4.26 -9.37
N ILE A 79 2.79 4.49 -8.58
CA ILE A 79 3.53 5.76 -8.58
C ILE A 79 4.20 6.00 -9.96
N ASN A 80 4.87 4.99 -10.51
CA ASN A 80 5.56 5.09 -11.80
C ASN A 80 4.61 5.29 -12.98
N LYS A 81 3.46 4.59 -12.99
CA LYS A 81 2.39 4.83 -13.99
C LYS A 81 1.94 6.29 -13.94
N LYS A 82 1.86 6.89 -12.75
CA LYS A 82 1.46 8.28 -12.59
C LYS A 82 2.50 9.26 -13.13
N ILE A 83 3.78 8.94 -12.98
CA ILE A 83 4.88 9.73 -13.57
C ILE A 83 4.80 9.67 -15.10
N ASP A 84 4.58 8.49 -15.68
CA ASP A 84 4.45 8.31 -17.14
C ASP A 84 3.20 9.02 -17.71
N GLU A 85 2.05 8.96 -17.02
CA GLU A 85 0.84 9.70 -17.40
C GLU A 85 1.04 11.23 -17.31
N SER A 86 1.80 11.71 -16.32
CA SER A 86 2.08 13.15 -16.18
C SER A 86 3.11 13.65 -17.18
N SER A 87 4.03 12.80 -17.66
CA SER A 87 5.04 13.15 -18.66
C SER A 87 4.50 13.18 -20.10
N LYS A 88 3.37 12.53 -20.38
CA LYS A 88 2.74 12.55 -21.71
C LYS A 88 1.86 13.77 -21.99
N VAL A 89 1.64 14.62 -20.98
CA VAL A 89 0.78 15.82 -21.07
C VAL A 89 1.62 17.12 -21.06
N ALA A 90 2.95 17.01 -21.14
CA ALA A 90 3.87 18.15 -21.15
C ALA A 90 4.37 18.49 -22.56
#